data_AF-A0A6N9R7L9-F1
#
_entry.id   AF-A0A6N9R7L9-F1
#
_cell.length_a   1.000
_cell.length_b   1.000
_cell.length_c   1.000
_cell.angle_alpha   90.00
_cell.angle_beta   90.00
_cell.angle_gamma   90.00
#
_symmetry.space_group_name_H-M   'P 1'
#
loop_
_entity.id
_entity.type
_entity.pdbx_description
1 polymer ?
#
loop_
_entity_poly.entity_id
_entity_poly.type
_entity_poly.pdbx_seq_one_letter_code
_entity_poly.pdbx_strand_id
1 'polypeptide(L)'
;MPSLRELQQGFADAVLGPPDAPPAFDVSPPRTGAERIAIYRTALLANYRRALSASYPVVKRLTGAPFFHATVDAFARAHPSTSGDLNIYGDTFAGFLADY
;
A
#
# COMPACT_ATOMS: atom_id res chain seq x y z
N MET A 1 -13.07 3.87 -25.91
CA MET A 1 -12.12 4.52 -24.98
C MET A 1 -12.57 4.17 -23.57
N PRO A 2 -11.67 3.79 -22.64
CA PRO A 2 -12.06 3.52 -21.27
C PRO A 2 -12.63 4.78 -20.61
N SER A 3 -13.67 4.60 -19.81
CA SER A 3 -14.23 5.61 -18.93
C SER A 3 -13.24 6.00 -17.83
N LEU A 4 -13.43 7.17 -17.22
CA LEU A 4 -12.62 7.60 -16.07
C LEU A 4 -12.64 6.56 -14.94
N ARG A 5 -13.80 5.93 -14.70
CA ARG A 5 -13.96 4.87 -13.70
C ARG A 5 -13.05 3.67 -14.01
N GLU A 6 -13.05 3.20 -15.25
CA GLU A 6 -12.21 2.07 -15.66
C GLU A 6 -10.72 2.40 -15.55
N LEU A 7 -10.33 3.63 -15.88
CA LEU A 7 -8.96 4.11 -15.69
C LEU A 7 -8.56 4.17 -14.21
N GLN A 8 -9.43 4.71 -13.35
CA GLN A 8 -9.16 4.79 -11.92
C GLN A 8 -9.09 3.41 -11.26
N GLN A 9 -10.00 2.51 -11.63
CA GLN A 9 -10.00 1.14 -11.13
C GLN A 9 -8.76 0.38 -11.57
N GLY A 10 -8.41 0.43 -12.86
CA GLY A 10 -7.20 -0.24 -13.35
C GLY A 10 -5.92 0.34 -12.74
N PHE A 11 -5.89 1.63 -12.38
CA PHE A 11 -4.77 2.21 -11.63
C PHE A 11 -4.72 1.70 -10.20
N ALA A 12 -5.85 1.69 -9.49
CA ALA A 12 -5.93 1.17 -8.14
C ALA A 12 -5.51 -0.31 -8.09
N ASP A 13 -6.01 -1.13 -9.00
CA ASP A 13 -5.65 -2.55 -9.12
C ASP A 13 -4.16 -2.72 -9.44
N ALA A 14 -3.62 -1.89 -10.33
CA ALA A 14 -2.20 -1.92 -10.66
C ALA A 14 -1.30 -1.44 -9.52
N VAL A 15 -1.77 -0.64 -8.56
CA VAL A 15 -0.99 -0.21 -7.39
C VAL A 15 -1.18 -1.17 -6.21
N LEU A 16 -2.40 -1.64 -5.95
CA LEU A 16 -2.75 -2.44 -4.77
C LEU A 16 -2.62 -3.95 -5.00
N GLY A 17 -2.71 -4.41 -6.25
CA GLY A 17 -2.63 -5.81 -6.63
C GLY A 17 -1.21 -6.40 -6.53
N PRO A 18 -0.97 -7.62 -7.04
CA PRO A 18 0.35 -8.26 -7.05
C PRO A 18 1.38 -7.44 -7.87
N PRO A 19 2.68 -7.44 -7.51
CA PRO A 19 3.71 -6.63 -8.19
C PRO A 19 3.84 -6.92 -9.69
N ASP A 20 3.52 -8.13 -10.10
CA ASP A 20 3.66 -8.59 -11.50
C ASP A 20 2.42 -8.29 -12.36
N ALA A 21 1.40 -7.63 -11.80
CA ALA A 21 0.22 -7.23 -12.56
C ALA A 21 0.61 -6.16 -13.59
N PRO A 22 0.42 -6.41 -14.90
CA PRO A 22 0.73 -5.41 -15.91
C PRO A 22 -0.21 -4.21 -15.76
N PRO A 23 0.31 -2.97 -15.83
CA PRO A 23 -0.53 -1.78 -15.78
C PRO A 23 -1.48 -1.78 -16.98
N ALA A 24 -2.75 -1.45 -16.75
CA ALA A 24 -3.77 -1.37 -17.79
C ALA A 24 -3.57 -0.19 -18.78
N PHE A 25 -2.50 0.60 -18.62
CA PHE A 25 -2.29 1.83 -19.38
C PHE A 25 -0.86 1.88 -19.93
N ASP A 26 -0.77 2.10 -21.23
CA ASP A 26 0.47 2.46 -21.90
C ASP A 26 0.78 3.94 -21.61
N VAL A 27 2.02 4.24 -21.26
CA VAL A 27 2.45 5.59 -20.87
C VAL A 27 3.63 5.96 -21.74
N SER A 28 3.54 7.13 -22.39
CA SER A 28 4.63 7.62 -23.24
C SER A 28 5.97 7.72 -22.47
N PRO A 29 7.09 7.51 -23.17
CA PRO A 29 8.45 7.57 -22.60
C PRO A 29 8.72 8.87 -21.83
N PRO A 30 9.66 8.86 -20.86
CA PRO A 30 10.83 7.98 -20.77
C PRO A 30 10.70 6.76 -19.85
N ARG A 31 9.56 6.56 -19.18
CA ARG A 31 9.34 5.41 -18.28
C ARG A 31 8.13 4.61 -18.70
N THR A 32 8.26 3.30 -18.65
CA THR A 32 7.16 2.35 -18.82
C THR A 32 6.08 2.58 -17.75
N GLY A 33 4.86 2.13 -18.03
CA GLY A 33 3.81 2.11 -17.02
C GLY A 33 4.21 1.34 -15.76
N ALA A 34 4.93 0.23 -15.92
CA ALA A 34 5.34 -0.63 -14.82
C ALA A 34 6.29 0.08 -13.84
N GLU A 35 7.29 0.81 -14.36
CA GLU A 35 8.22 1.59 -13.53
C GLU A 35 7.50 2.68 -12.74
N ARG A 36 6.51 3.34 -13.35
CA ARG A 36 5.72 4.38 -12.68
C ARG A 36 4.86 3.78 -11.57
N ILE A 37 4.20 2.65 -11.84
CA ILE A 37 3.42 1.93 -10.84
C ILE A 37 4.29 1.46 -9.67
N ALA A 38 5.51 0.98 -9.93
CA ALA A 38 6.46 0.60 -8.87
C ALA A 38 6.80 1.78 -7.94
N ILE A 39 6.93 3.00 -8.48
CA ILE A 39 7.14 4.22 -7.68
C ILE A 39 5.93 4.49 -6.78
N TYR A 40 4.71 4.41 -7.32
CA TYR A 40 3.49 4.61 -6.54
C TYR A 40 3.34 3.57 -5.42
N ARG A 41 3.59 2.29 -5.73
CA ARG A 41 3.60 1.20 -4.74
C ARG A 41 4.58 1.46 -3.60
N THR A 42 5.79 1.87 -3.95
CA THR A 42 6.84 2.19 -2.96
C THR A 42 6.43 3.35 -2.07
N ALA A 43 5.89 4.42 -2.65
CA ALA A 43 5.41 5.57 -1.90
C ALA A 43 4.24 5.21 -0.97
N LEU A 44 3.31 4.37 -1.45
CA LEU A 44 2.16 3.90 -0.68
C LEU A 44 2.58 3.11 0.56
N LEU A 45 3.46 2.11 0.40
CA LEU A 45 3.98 1.33 1.52
C LEU A 45 4.75 2.21 2.52
N ALA A 46 5.54 3.17 2.02
CA ALA A 46 6.21 4.14 2.88
C ALA A 46 5.22 4.98 3.71
N ASN A 47 4.12 5.42 3.11
CA ASN A 47 3.07 6.16 3.81
C ASN A 47 2.37 5.30 4.87
N TYR A 48 2.05 4.05 4.57
CA TYR A 48 1.46 3.13 5.54
C TYR A 48 2.38 2.85 6.72
N ARG A 49 3.67 2.60 6.47
CA ARG A 49 4.66 2.43 7.54
C ARG A 49 4.76 3.68 8.41
N ARG A 50 4.71 4.88 7.83
CA ARG A 50 4.73 6.15 8.58
C ARG A 50 3.47 6.31 9.43
N ALA A 51 2.29 6.12 8.84
CA ALA A 51 1.01 6.21 9.53
C ALA A 51 0.94 5.24 10.71
N LEU A 52 1.16 3.95 10.47
CA LEU A 52 1.09 2.95 11.54
C LEU A 52 2.23 3.09 12.55
N SER A 53 3.41 3.59 12.17
CA SER A 53 4.45 3.92 13.15
C SER A 53 4.03 5.06 14.08
N ALA A 54 3.24 6.03 13.59
CA ALA A 54 2.73 7.14 14.37
C ALA A 54 1.57 6.72 15.29
N SER A 55 0.69 5.83 14.82
CA SER A 55 -0.44 5.30 15.60
C SER A 55 -0.02 4.23 16.61
N TYR A 56 1.00 3.43 16.31
CA TYR A 56 1.45 2.29 17.14
C TYR A 56 2.94 2.38 17.54
N PRO A 57 3.41 3.50 18.12
CA PRO A 57 4.83 3.71 18.41
C PRO A 57 5.37 2.74 19.48
N VAL A 58 4.53 2.32 20.43
CA VAL A 58 4.90 1.37 21.49
C VAL A 58 5.09 -0.03 20.90
N VAL A 59 4.18 -0.48 20.03
CA VAL A 59 4.29 -1.78 19.35
C VAL A 59 5.59 -1.83 18.54
N LYS A 60 5.86 -0.79 17.74
CA LYS A 60 7.10 -0.66 16.99
C LYS A 60 8.35 -0.73 17.87
N ARG A 61 8.32 -0.12 19.06
CA ARG A 61 9.44 -0.15 20.00
C ARG A 61 9.64 -1.54 20.59
N LEU A 62 8.56 -2.25 20.91
CA LEU A 62 8.62 -3.59 21.51
C LEU A 62 9.09 -4.64 20.51
N THR A 63 8.64 -4.58 19.26
CA THR A 63 8.98 -5.56 18.23
C THR A 63 10.27 -5.22 17.48
N GLY A 64 10.71 -3.96 17.53
CA GLY A 64 11.75 -3.42 16.68
C GLY A 64 11.24 -3.00 15.29
N ALA A 65 11.91 -2.01 14.71
CA ALA A 65 11.51 -1.40 13.44
C ALA A 65 11.51 -2.37 12.23
N PRO A 66 12.48 -3.28 12.06
CA PRO A 66 12.46 -4.21 10.93
C PRO A 66 11.24 -5.14 10.93
N PHE A 67 10.94 -5.76 12.08
CA PHE A 67 9.75 -6.60 12.23
C PHE A 67 8.48 -5.78 12.00
N PHE A 68 8.35 -4.64 12.69
CA PHE A 68 7.17 -3.79 12.57
C PHE A 68 6.89 -3.38 11.12
N HIS A 69 7.91 -2.97 10.36
CA HIS A 69 7.72 -2.58 8.96
C HIS A 69 7.32 -3.77 8.07
N ALA A 70 7.89 -4.96 8.30
CA ALA A 70 7.49 -6.17 7.57
C ALA A 70 6.03 -6.54 7.85
N THR A 71 5.60 -6.47 9.12
CA THR A 71 4.21 -6.69 9.52
C THR A 71 3.26 -5.68 8.91
N VAL A 72 3.64 -4.40 8.87
CA VAL A 72 2.85 -3.36 8.21
C VAL A 72 2.72 -3.63 6.70
N ASP A 73 3.78 -4.07 6.03
CA ASP A 73 3.71 -4.40 4.60
C ASP A 73 2.76 -5.58 4.34
N ALA A 74 2.81 -6.60 5.19
CA ALA A 74 1.92 -7.75 5.10
C ALA A 74 0.47 -7.34 5.38
N PHE A 75 0.24 -6.54 6.43
CA PHE A 75 -1.07 -5.97 6.75
C PHE A 75 -1.62 -5.17 5.57
N ALA A 76 -0.81 -4.29 4.97
CA ALA A 76 -1.25 -3.44 3.86
C ALA A 76 -1.63 -4.21 2.59
N ARG A 77 -1.03 -5.38 2.36
CA ARG A 77 -1.42 -6.27 1.26
C ARG A 77 -2.73 -7.01 1.55
N ALA A 78 -2.92 -7.44 2.79
CA ALA A 78 -4.14 -8.15 3.21
C ALA A 78 -5.34 -7.22 3.43
N HIS A 79 -5.08 -5.98 3.86
CA HIS A 79 -6.07 -4.98 4.26
C HIS A 79 -5.72 -3.62 3.64
N PRO A 80 -5.79 -3.47 2.31
CA PRO A 80 -5.51 -2.18 1.66
C PRO A 80 -6.47 -1.09 2.14
N SER A 81 -5.99 0.15 2.27
CA SER A 81 -6.86 1.26 2.65
C SER A 81 -7.91 1.53 1.57
N THR A 82 -9.16 1.69 1.99
CA THR A 82 -10.27 2.12 1.13
C THR A 82 -10.52 3.63 1.23
N SER A 83 -9.75 4.34 2.05
CA SER A 83 -9.86 5.78 2.29
C SER A 83 -8.51 6.48 2.08
N GLY A 84 -8.57 7.74 1.64
CA GLY A 84 -7.40 8.63 1.60
C GLY A 84 -6.99 9.16 2.97
N ASP A 85 -7.85 9.06 3.97
CA ASP A 85 -7.53 9.42 5.34
C ASP A 85 -6.77 8.29 6.04
N LEU A 86 -5.47 8.48 6.26
CA LEU A 86 -4.63 7.48 6.93
C LEU A 86 -4.75 7.52 8.46
N ASN A 87 -5.46 8.48 9.05
CA ASN A 87 -5.66 8.51 10.51
C ASN A 87 -6.53 7.35 10.99
N ILE A 88 -7.48 6.90 10.15
CA ILE A 88 -8.32 5.73 10.41
C ILE A 88 -7.69 4.42 9.91
N TYR A 89 -6.55 4.51 9.23
CA TYR A 89 -5.91 3.33 8.68
C TYR A 89 -5.17 2.58 9.78
N GLY A 90 -5.60 1.35 10.04
CA GLY A 90 -5.03 0.51 11.09
C GLY A 90 -6.03 0.04 12.15
N ASP A 91 -7.32 0.37 12.03
CA ASP A 91 -8.35 -0.06 12.98
C ASP A 91 -8.39 -1.59 13.18
N THR A 92 -8.09 -2.36 12.13
CA THR A 92 -8.00 -3.83 12.18
C THR A 92 -6.59 -4.38 12.41
N PHE A 93 -5.59 -3.50 12.61
CA PHE A 93 -4.19 -3.90 12.74
C PHE A 93 -3.93 -4.76 13.99
N ALA A 94 -4.60 -4.46 15.10
CA ALA A 94 -4.50 -5.25 16.32
C ALA A 94 -5.01 -6.69 16.13
N GLY A 95 -6.12 -6.86 15.41
CA GLY A 95 -6.65 -8.19 15.07
C GLY A 95 -5.69 -8.95 14.17
N PHE A 96 -5.14 -8.28 13.15
CA PHE A 96 -4.13 -8.88 12.26
C PHE A 96 -2.88 -9.35 13.02
N LEU A 97 -2.38 -8.53 13.96
CA LEU A 97 -1.21 -8.86 14.78
C LEU A 97 -1.39 -10.10 15.66
N ALA A 98 -2.61 -10.45 16.04
CA ALA A 98 -2.87 -11.63 16.87
C ALA A 98 -2.59 -12.95 16.12
N ASP A 99 -2.67 -12.92 14.79
CA ASP A 99 -2.57 -14.09 13.91
C ASP A 99 -1.34 -14.06 12.96
N TYR A 100 -0.44 -13.08 13.10
CA TYR A 100 0.71 -12.82 12.21
C TYR A 100 2.02 -13.42 12.72
#